data_AF-A8TRI6-F1
#
_entry.id   AF-A8TRI6-F1
#
_cell.length_a   1.000
_cell.length_b   1.000
_cell.length_c   1.000
_cell.angle_alpha   90.00
_cell.angle_beta   90.00
_cell.angle_gamma   90.00
#
_symmetry.space_group_name_H-M   'P 1'
#
loop_
_entity.id
_entity.type
_entity.pdbx_description
1 polymer ?
#
loop_
_entity_poly.entity_id
_entity_poly.type
_entity_poly.pdbx_seq_one_letter_code
_entity_poly.pdbx_strand_id
1 'polypeptide(L)' 'MVEPNCPVTAACHLAVTRAYSALKEAGADERVAYEAAETVYAWHHPEVPRQRVPFVIADWLP' A
#
# COMPACT_ATOMS: atom_id res chain seq x y z
N MET A 1 -1.94 -11.79 -17.92
CA MET A 1 -1.33 -10.88 -16.93
C MET A 1 -2.49 -10.25 -16.19
N VAL A 2 -2.69 -10.59 -14.91
CA VAL A 2 -3.79 -10.03 -14.11
C VAL A 2 -3.26 -8.71 -13.57
N GLU A 3 -3.82 -7.59 -14.03
CA GLU A 3 -3.56 -6.29 -13.42
C GLU A 3 -4.31 -6.26 -12.07
N PRO A 4 -3.63 -6.12 -10.93
CA PRO A 4 -4.31 -5.96 -9.66
C PRO A 4 -4.74 -4.49 -9.53
N ASN A 5 -5.64 -4.05 -10.41
CA ASN A 5 -6.22 -2.73 -10.29
C ASN A 5 -7.39 -2.82 -9.30
N CYS A 6 -7.03 -2.80 -8.01
CA CYS A 6 -7.99 -2.78 -6.92
C CYS A 6 -8.71 -1.42 -6.98
N PRO A 7 -10.04 -1.35 -7.12
CA PRO A 7 -10.73 -0.07 -7.22
C PRO A 7 -10.48 0.76 -5.95
N VAL A 8 -10.48 2.09 -6.06
CA VAL A 8 -10.19 3.03 -4.95
C VAL A 8 -11.12 2.81 -3.74
N THR A 9 -12.30 2.22 -3.96
CA THR A 9 -13.28 1.86 -2.92
C THR A 9 -13.04 0.49 -2.28
N ALA A 10 -12.10 -0.30 -2.78
CA ALA A 10 -11.81 -1.62 -2.26
C ALA A 10 -11.03 -1.52 -0.93
N ALA A 11 -11.25 -2.51 -0.06
CA ALA A 11 -10.68 -2.57 1.28
C ALA A 11 -9.14 -2.50 1.27
N CYS A 12 -8.50 -3.07 0.24
CA CYS A 12 -7.06 -2.98 -0.05
C CYS A 12 -6.56 -1.52 -0.10
N HIS A 13 -7.17 -0.67 -0.93
CA HIS A 13 -6.77 0.71 -1.15
C HIS A 13 -6.95 1.52 0.13
N LEU A 14 -8.09 1.35 0.82
CA LEU A 14 -8.36 2.01 2.09
C LEU A 14 -7.38 1.57 3.19
N ALA A 15 -7.05 0.29 3.28
CA ALA A 15 -6.13 -0.22 4.30
C ALA A 15 -4.70 0.33 4.08
N VAL A 16 -4.23 0.33 2.83
CA VAL A 16 -2.89 0.82 2.45
C VAL A 16 -2.77 2.32 2.72
N THR A 17 -3.71 3.12 2.21
CA THR A 17 -3.66 4.59 2.39
C THR A 17 -3.81 5.00 3.85
N ARG A 18 -4.68 4.34 4.63
CA ARG A 18 -4.82 4.59 6.07
C ARG A 18 -3.55 4.24 6.85
N ALA A 19 -2.91 3.12 6.55
CA ALA A 19 -1.67 2.72 7.22
C ALA A 19 -0.56 3.75 6.99
N TYR A 20 -0.40 4.20 5.74
CA TYR A 20 0.55 5.25 5.39
C TYR A 20 0.23 6.57 6.09
N SER A 21 -0.99 7.10 5.91
CA SER A 21 -1.37 8.42 6.45
C SER A 21 -1.31 8.46 7.97
N ALA A 22 -1.77 7.42 8.66
CA ALA A 22 -1.72 7.36 10.13
C ALA A 22 -0.28 7.37 10.66
N LEU A 23 0.66 6.70 9.98
CA LEU A 23 2.08 6.73 10.35
C LEU A 23 2.71 8.10 10.09
N LYS A 24 2.38 8.73 8.95
CA LYS A 24 2.82 10.10 8.64
C LYS A 24 2.31 11.11 9.67
N GLU A 25 1.04 11.03 10.04
CA GLU A 25 0.41 11.88 11.05
C GLU A 25 1.04 11.69 12.44
N ALA A 26 1.48 10.46 12.75
CA ALA A 26 2.22 10.16 13.98
C ALA A 26 3.69 10.60 13.96
N GLY A 27 4.18 11.18 12.86
CA GLY A 27 5.56 11.66 12.71
C GLY A 27 6.57 10.57 12.29
N ALA A 28 6.11 9.44 11.75
CA ALA A 28 7.01 8.43 11.21
C ALA A 28 7.75 8.96 9.96
N ASP A 29 8.96 8.43 9.77
CA ASP A 29 9.73 8.65 8.56
C ASP A 29 8.99 8.16 7.31
N GLU A 30 9.21 8.84 6.18
CA GLU A 30 8.59 8.51 4.89
C GLU A 30 8.77 7.04 4.52
N ARG A 31 10.00 6.54 4.64
CA ARG A 31 10.34 5.16 4.29
C ARG A 31 9.60 4.17 5.18
N VAL A 32 9.45 4.47 6.46
CA VAL A 32 8.74 3.61 7.42
C VAL A 32 7.25 3.55 7.10
N ALA A 33 6.63 4.70 6.80
CA ALA A 33 5.22 4.75 6.39
C ALA A 33 4.99 3.96 5.08
N TYR A 34 5.90 4.09 4.13
CA TYR A 34 5.83 3.39 2.85
C TYR A 34 6.00 1.87 3.01
N GLU A 35 7.01 1.40 3.76
CA GLU A 35 7.23 -0.03 4.04
C GLU A 35 6.03 -0.69 4.74
N ALA A 36 5.34 0.05 5.62
CA ALA A 36 4.11 -0.42 6.24
C ALA A 36 2.97 -0.57 5.23
N ALA A 37 2.81 0.40 4.33
CA ALA A 37 1.83 0.36 3.25
C ALA A 37 2.08 -0.83 2.30
N GLU A 38 3.34 -1.08 1.92
CA GLU A 38 3.74 -2.27 1.14
C GLU A 38 3.39 -3.57 1.87
N THR A 39 3.66 -3.63 3.18
CA THR A 39 3.39 -4.81 3.99
C THR A 39 1.88 -5.11 4.05
N VAL A 40 1.06 -4.09 4.28
CA VAL A 40 -0.40 -4.21 4.29
C VAL A 40 -0.93 -4.69 2.94
N TYR A 41 -0.44 -4.10 1.84
CA TYR A 41 -0.82 -4.55 0.49
C TYR A 41 -0.44 -6.01 0.25
N ALA A 42 0.80 -6.39 0.59
CA ALA A 42 1.31 -7.75 0.36
C ALA A 42 0.58 -8.83 1.19
N TRP A 43 0.03 -8.48 2.36
CA TRP A 43 -0.81 -9.40 3.13
C TRP A 43 -2.18 -9.62 2.51
N HIS A 44 -2.75 -8.57 1.92
CA HIS A 44 -4.04 -8.64 1.26
C HIS A 44 -3.96 -9.30 -0.14
N HIS A 45 -2.81 -9.14 -0.81
CA HIS A 45 -2.54 -9.63 -2.17
C HIS A 45 -1.29 -10.52 -2.22
N PRO A 46 -1.29 -11.70 -1.57
CA PRO A 46 -0.16 -12.62 -1.58
C PRO A 46 0.18 -13.17 -2.98
N GLU A 47 -0.74 -13.08 -3.93
CA GLU A 47 -0.56 -13.41 -5.34
C GLU A 47 0.34 -12.42 -6.10
N VAL A 48 0.52 -11.20 -5.58
CA VAL A 48 1.37 -10.18 -6.19
C VAL A 48 2.81 -10.37 -5.70
N PRO A 49 3.80 -10.53 -6.60
CA PRO A 49 5.20 -10.62 -6.20
C PRO A 49 5.62 -9.39 -5.38
N ARG A 50 6.30 -9.58 -4.25
CA ARG A 50 6.73 -8.48 -3.36
C ARG A 50 7.46 -7.35 -4.09
N GLN A 51 8.30 -7.69 -5.07
CA GLN A 51 9.03 -6.71 -5.87
C GLN A 51 8.12 -5.80 -6.72
N ARG A 52 6.88 -6.22 -6.99
CA ARG A 52 5.89 -5.42 -7.73
C ARG A 52 5.05 -4.52 -6.84
N VAL A 53 4.96 -4.81 -5.54
CA VAL A 53 4.11 -4.06 -4.59
C VAL A 53 4.39 -2.56 -4.58
N PRO A 54 5.66 -2.08 -4.51
CA PRO A 54 5.93 -0.65 -4.50
C PRO A 54 5.34 0.06 -5.72
N PHE A 55 5.45 -0.56 -6.89
CA PHE A 55 4.92 -0.02 -8.15
C PHE A 55 3.40 0.04 -8.21
N VAL A 56 2.70 -0.84 -7.48
CA VAL A 56 1.23 -0.82 -7.44
C VAL A 56 0.72 0.28 -6.53
N ILE A 57 1.34 0.43 -5.36
CA ILE A 57 0.85 1.40 -4.35
C ILE A 57 1.38 2.82 -4.57
N ALA A 58 2.39 3.01 -5.42
CA ALA A 58 2.97 4.32 -5.70
C ALA A 58 1.94 5.36 -6.16
N ASP A 59 0.94 4.94 -6.95
CA ASP A 59 -0.11 5.84 -7.45
C ASP A 59 -1.22 6.11 -6.41
N TRP A 60 -1.16 5.50 -5.23
CA TRP A 60 -2.18 5.61 -4.18
C TRP A 60 -1.75 6.54 -3.04
N LEU A 61 -0.45 6.80 -2.91
CA LEU A 61 0.16 7.54 -1.81
C LEU A 61 0.61 8.93 -2.31
N PRO A 62 0.50 9.99 -1.46
CA PRO A 62 0.89 11.35 -1.81
C PRO A 62 2.39 11.56 -1.97
#